data_AF-A0A2D8Z682-F1
#
_entry.id   AF-A0A2D8Z682-F1
#
_cell.length_a   1.000
_cell.length_b   1.000
_cell.length_c   1.000
_cell.angle_alpha   90.00
_cell.angle_beta   90.00
_cell.angle_gamma   90.00
#
_symmetry.space_group_name_H-M   'P 1'
#
loop_
_entity.id
_entity.type
_entity.pdbx_description
1 polymer ?
#
loop_
_entity_poly.entity_id
_entity_poly.type
_entity_poly.pdbx_seq_one_letter_code
_entity_poly.pdbx_strand_id
1 'polypeptide(L)'
;MPSELPEPKPKQSEKVKVEEDQESPEEKNEKTYTPPNKLGLPVAKFLPKDLLQNAVQQAAGDWEKDNESDELKVKRVSPRTLIAVGSLIFFMLGWVLYETLSDNAPIEQGQGIIKESIPTGFVALEDKLKLSASNFLAAEKWEDVLPYVRQSPGIEEKLEKFQNRSPKVSVGVQQFRPIDVIKVRDGEFLYMLGFQDENEEIKNLYFTSEDPHRIIWETFVAFCDEPFEALTSSEAQLASEAIYRVRVKADGYYIDNYNEKDWQALDLTHPKSQKNISAYVLRDSEQGKKLRPILYGRKDSVPLILLIKPKLVNDPDSAPEILDLLGIGWHEL
;
A
#
# COMPACT_ATOMS: atom_id res chain seq x y z
N MET A 1 15.80 24.18 69.92
CA MET A 1 15.04 23.25 70.79
C MET A 1 14.76 21.98 69.99
N PRO A 2 14.81 20.82 70.65
CA PRO A 2 15.64 19.69 70.21
C PRO A 2 14.83 18.48 69.75
N SER A 3 15.57 17.40 69.45
CA SER A 3 15.15 15.99 69.56
C SER A 3 14.24 15.47 68.43
N GLU A 4 14.45 14.31 67.83
CA GLU A 4 15.24 13.15 68.22
C GLU A 4 15.38 12.24 66.98
N LEU A 5 16.58 11.70 66.74
CA LEU A 5 16.75 10.37 66.15
C LEU A 5 16.82 9.39 67.33
N PRO A 6 16.32 8.16 67.15
CA PRO A 6 17.28 7.07 67.10
C PRO A 6 16.99 6.01 66.03
N GLU A 7 18.10 5.38 65.63
CA GLU A 7 18.30 4.20 64.80
C GLU A 7 17.76 2.87 65.43
N PRO A 8 18.24 1.65 65.09
CA PRO A 8 17.94 0.81 63.93
C PRO A 8 17.62 -0.69 64.27
N LYS A 9 17.22 -1.49 63.25
CA LYS A 9 17.41 -2.98 63.11
C LYS A 9 16.70 -3.90 64.16
N PRO A 10 16.74 -5.27 64.08
CA PRO A 10 17.20 -6.23 63.06
C PRO A 10 16.25 -7.45 62.78
N LYS A 11 16.66 -8.28 61.79
CA LYS A 11 16.60 -9.75 61.62
C LYS A 11 15.62 -10.63 62.44
N GLN A 12 15.01 -11.61 61.76
CA GLN A 12 15.21 -13.09 61.89
C GLN A 12 14.00 -13.78 61.20
N SER A 13 14.17 -14.56 60.12
CA SER A 13 14.62 -15.96 60.05
C SER A 13 13.81 -16.93 60.92
N GLU A 14 13.00 -17.79 60.29
CA GLU A 14 13.06 -19.27 60.37
C GLU A 14 11.80 -19.85 59.70
N LYS A 15 11.98 -20.62 58.61
CA LYS A 15 12.16 -22.08 58.57
C LYS A 15 10.83 -22.81 58.76
N VAL A 16 10.41 -23.58 57.73
CA VAL A 16 10.47 -25.07 57.70
C VAL A 16 9.29 -25.66 58.50
N LYS A 17 8.51 -26.64 58.07
CA LYS A 17 8.71 -27.86 57.26
C LYS A 17 7.31 -28.14 56.67
N VAL A 18 7.16 -28.48 55.39
CA VAL A 18 7.30 -29.84 54.82
C VAL A 18 6.47 -30.85 55.60
N GLU A 19 5.66 -31.58 54.85
CA GLU A 19 5.59 -33.05 54.78
C GLU A 19 4.22 -33.33 54.15
N GLU A 20 4.03 -34.21 53.19
CA GLU A 20 4.75 -35.34 52.59
C GLU A 20 3.65 -35.91 51.65
N ASP A 21 3.82 -36.66 50.59
CA ASP A 21 4.81 -37.58 50.04
C ASP A 21 4.06 -38.22 48.85
N GLN A 22 4.57 -38.97 47.90
CA GLN A 22 5.74 -39.79 47.62
C GLN A 22 5.53 -40.09 46.10
N GLU A 23 6.49 -40.42 45.23
CA GLU A 23 7.72 -41.15 45.43
C GLU A 23 8.59 -41.00 44.16
N SER A 24 9.88 -40.82 44.39
CA SER A 24 11.03 -41.05 43.50
C SER A 24 11.23 -42.59 43.33
N PRO A 25 12.21 -43.18 42.59
CA PRO A 25 13.45 -42.57 42.10
C PRO A 25 14.03 -43.05 40.74
N GLU A 26 15.11 -42.36 40.40
CA GLU A 26 16.20 -42.61 39.44
C GLU A 26 16.73 -44.07 39.49
N GLU A 27 17.38 -44.69 38.50
CA GLU A 27 18.64 -44.26 37.87
C GLU A 27 19.03 -45.16 36.65
N LYS A 28 19.59 -44.51 35.61
CA LYS A 28 20.64 -44.93 34.64
C LYS A 28 20.53 -46.15 33.69
N ASN A 29 20.74 -45.78 32.42
CA ASN A 29 21.47 -46.47 31.32
C ASN A 29 20.78 -47.63 30.59
N GLU A 30 20.35 -47.40 29.35
CA GLU A 30 20.97 -48.04 28.17
C GLU A 30 20.45 -47.44 26.85
N LYS A 31 21.36 -47.37 25.87
CA LYS A 31 21.15 -46.90 24.49
C LYS A 31 20.19 -47.85 23.76
N THR A 32 19.34 -47.37 22.85
CA THR A 32 19.21 -47.86 21.44
C THR A 32 18.26 -46.96 20.62
N TYR A 33 18.59 -46.84 19.34
CA TYR A 33 18.17 -45.88 18.33
C TYR A 33 16.82 -46.15 17.64
N THR A 34 16.27 -45.05 17.09
CA THR A 34 15.40 -44.87 15.89
C THR A 34 13.86 -45.03 16.00
N PRO A 35 13.08 -44.24 15.21
CA PRO A 35 12.07 -43.31 15.72
C PRO A 35 10.65 -43.58 15.16
N PRO A 36 9.63 -42.82 15.59
CA PRO A 36 8.24 -43.01 15.16
C PRO A 36 8.02 -42.43 13.75
N ASN A 37 7.38 -43.18 12.85
CA ASN A 37 6.95 -42.63 11.58
C ASN A 37 5.72 -41.73 11.78
N LYS A 38 5.90 -40.45 11.46
CA LYS A 38 4.89 -39.39 11.39
C LYS A 38 4.07 -39.58 10.12
N LEU A 39 2.93 -40.25 10.20
CA LEU A 39 1.79 -40.07 9.26
C LEU A 39 0.62 -40.85 9.87
N GLY A 40 -0.16 -40.17 10.72
CA GLY A 40 -1.38 -40.71 11.34
C GLY A 40 -2.48 -40.93 10.31
N LEU A 41 -2.38 -42.02 9.54
CA LEU A 41 -3.41 -42.48 8.63
C LEU A 41 -4.06 -43.76 9.17
N PRO A 42 -5.40 -43.90 9.08
CA PRO A 42 -6.08 -45.08 9.55
C PRO A 42 -5.70 -46.30 8.71
N VAL A 43 -5.35 -47.40 9.39
CA VAL A 43 -5.06 -48.69 8.78
C VAL A 43 -6.35 -49.25 8.18
N ALA A 44 -6.52 -49.11 6.87
CA ALA A 44 -7.62 -49.73 6.14
C ALA A 44 -7.41 -51.25 6.13
N LYS A 45 -8.41 -51.95 6.67
CA LYS A 45 -8.52 -53.41 6.62
C LYS A 45 -8.45 -53.90 5.17
N PHE A 46 -7.63 -54.91 4.97
CA PHE A 46 -7.49 -55.80 3.82
C PHE A 46 -8.64 -55.77 2.80
N LEU A 47 -8.35 -55.30 1.59
CA LEU A 47 -9.17 -55.54 0.41
C LEU A 47 -8.82 -56.93 -0.18
N PRO A 48 -9.81 -57.74 -0.63
CA PRO A 48 -9.57 -59.02 -1.28
C PRO A 48 -8.72 -58.86 -2.55
N LYS A 49 -7.80 -59.81 -2.80
CA LYS A 49 -6.88 -59.80 -3.95
C LYS A 49 -7.58 -59.64 -5.31
N ASP A 50 -8.84 -60.07 -5.41
CA ASP A 50 -9.63 -60.03 -6.65
C ASP A 50 -10.08 -58.60 -7.04
N LEU A 51 -10.20 -57.67 -6.08
CA LEU A 51 -10.47 -56.25 -6.36
C LEU A 51 -9.23 -55.50 -6.83
N LEU A 52 -8.05 -55.92 -6.37
CA LEU A 52 -6.77 -55.38 -6.82
C LEU A 52 -6.45 -55.83 -8.26
N GLN A 53 -6.80 -57.06 -8.62
CA GLN A 53 -6.61 -57.57 -9.99
C GLN A 53 -7.52 -56.87 -11.01
N ASN A 54 -8.79 -56.64 -10.65
CA ASN A 54 -9.72 -55.88 -11.50
C ASN A 54 -9.38 -54.39 -11.59
N ALA A 55 -8.88 -53.78 -10.51
CA ALA A 55 -8.40 -52.39 -10.54
C ALA A 55 -7.10 -52.25 -11.35
N VAL A 56 -6.21 -53.24 -11.35
CA VAL A 56 -5.02 -53.26 -12.21
C VAL A 56 -5.40 -53.51 -13.67
N GLN A 57 -6.38 -54.36 -13.96
CA GLN A 57 -6.90 -54.56 -15.33
C GLN A 57 -7.71 -53.38 -15.87
N GLN A 58 -8.39 -52.59 -15.01
CA GLN A 58 -9.08 -51.35 -15.41
C GLN A 58 -8.16 -50.12 -15.41
N ALA A 59 -7.07 -50.11 -14.64
CA ALA A 59 -6.04 -49.06 -14.68
C ALA A 59 -5.00 -49.29 -15.79
N ALA A 60 -4.81 -50.54 -16.24
CA ALA A 60 -4.12 -50.88 -17.48
C ALA A 60 -5.13 -50.85 -18.65
N GLY A 61 -5.76 -49.70 -18.87
CA GLY A 61 -6.74 -49.55 -19.95
C GLY A 61 -6.10 -49.67 -21.33
N ASP A 62 -6.41 -50.74 -22.06
CA ASP A 62 -6.40 -50.86 -23.54
C ASP A 62 -5.24 -50.20 -24.33
N TRP A 63 -4.04 -50.11 -23.75
CA TRP A 63 -2.86 -49.50 -24.37
C TRP A 63 -1.89 -50.50 -25.02
N GLU A 64 -2.24 -51.80 -25.03
CA GLU A 64 -1.64 -52.83 -25.88
C GLU A 64 -2.59 -53.25 -27.01
N LYS A 65 -3.21 -52.27 -27.66
CA LYS A 65 -3.56 -52.44 -29.07
C LYS A 65 -2.40 -51.90 -29.88
N ASP A 66 -1.84 -52.77 -30.71
CA ASP A 66 -0.96 -52.41 -31.81
C ASP A 66 -1.70 -51.38 -32.67
N ASN A 67 -1.52 -50.09 -32.34
CA ASN A 67 -1.77 -49.03 -33.29
C ASN A 67 -0.73 -49.24 -34.37
N GLU A 68 -1.18 -49.83 -35.47
CA GLU A 68 -0.53 -49.67 -36.77
C GLU A 68 -0.07 -48.22 -36.85
N SER A 69 1.24 -48.06 -37.03
CA SER A 69 1.88 -46.76 -37.12
C SER A 69 1.31 -46.02 -38.33
N ASP A 70 0.25 -45.25 -38.12
CA ASP A 70 -0.02 -44.10 -38.97
C ASP A 70 1.22 -43.22 -38.84
N GLU A 71 2.08 -43.29 -39.86
CA GLU A 71 3.25 -42.46 -40.01
C GLU A 71 2.80 -40.99 -39.97
N LEU A 72 2.75 -40.41 -38.77
CA LEU A 72 2.78 -38.97 -38.59
C LEU A 72 4.13 -38.54 -39.15
N LYS A 73 4.14 -38.20 -40.44
CA LYS A 73 5.24 -37.50 -41.10
C LYS A 73 5.39 -36.15 -40.42
N VAL A 74 6.10 -36.13 -39.30
CA VAL A 74 6.62 -34.91 -38.69
C VAL A 74 7.54 -34.30 -39.72
N LYS A 75 7.01 -33.35 -40.51
CA LYS A 75 7.81 -32.51 -41.40
C LYS A 75 8.88 -31.88 -40.52
N ARG A 76 10.15 -32.24 -40.73
CA ARG A 76 11.28 -31.55 -40.11
C ARG A 76 11.10 -30.06 -40.36
N VAL A 77 10.82 -29.33 -39.29
CA VAL A 77 10.70 -27.88 -39.32
C VAL A 77 12.08 -27.35 -39.73
N SER A 78 12.12 -26.51 -40.77
CA SER A 78 13.39 -26.03 -41.28
C SER A 78 14.09 -25.18 -40.21
N PRO A 79 15.45 -25.19 -40.14
CA PRO A 79 16.18 -24.37 -39.17
C PRO A 79 15.81 -22.89 -39.25
N ARG A 80 15.44 -22.41 -40.44
CA ARG A 80 14.98 -21.03 -40.67
C ARG A 80 13.68 -20.71 -39.96
N THR A 81 12.76 -21.67 -39.85
CA THR A 81 11.47 -21.48 -39.16
C THR A 81 11.67 -21.47 -37.64
N LEU A 82 12.57 -22.29 -37.12
CA LEU A 82 12.96 -22.27 -35.70
C LEU A 82 13.63 -20.95 -35.31
N ILE A 83 14.53 -20.44 -36.15
CA ILE A 83 15.17 -19.13 -35.93
C ILE A 83 14.12 -18.01 -35.99
N ALA A 84 13.22 -18.03 -36.97
CA ALA A 84 12.18 -17.00 -37.09
C ALA A 84 11.23 -16.97 -35.88
N VAL A 85 10.77 -18.13 -35.41
CA VAL A 85 9.91 -18.24 -34.21
C VAL A 85 10.68 -17.84 -32.95
N GLY A 86 11.94 -18.28 -32.81
CA GLY A 86 12.80 -17.92 -31.70
C GLY A 86 13.06 -16.41 -31.63
N SER A 87 13.35 -15.76 -32.77
CA SER A 87 13.51 -14.31 -32.85
C SER A 87 12.23 -13.57 -32.49
N LEU A 88 11.06 -14.04 -32.93
CA LEU A 88 9.79 -13.39 -32.63
C LEU A 88 9.46 -13.46 -31.13
N ILE A 89 9.73 -14.59 -30.48
CA ILE A 89 9.61 -14.73 -29.02
C ILE A 89 10.59 -13.79 -28.31
N PHE A 90 11.82 -13.67 -28.80
CA PHE A 90 12.84 -12.79 -28.22
C PHE A 90 12.46 -11.30 -28.35
N PHE A 91 11.88 -10.88 -29.49
CA PHE A 91 11.36 -9.53 -29.67
C PHE A 91 10.15 -9.26 -28.77
N MET A 92 9.23 -10.22 -28.61
CA MET A 92 8.10 -10.07 -27.69
C MET A 92 8.57 -9.96 -26.24
N LEU A 93 9.55 -10.77 -25.81
CA LEU A 93 10.18 -10.66 -24.50
C LEU A 93 10.91 -9.32 -24.32
N GLY A 94 11.64 -8.87 -25.33
CA GLY A 94 12.29 -7.57 -25.33
C GLY A 94 11.29 -6.41 -25.23
N TRP A 95 10.16 -6.52 -25.91
CA TRP A 95 9.07 -5.54 -25.84
C TRP A 95 8.40 -5.54 -24.46
N VAL A 96 8.08 -6.72 -23.91
CA VAL A 96 7.51 -6.83 -22.56
C VAL A 96 8.49 -6.29 -21.51
N LEU A 97 9.78 -6.63 -21.61
CA LEU A 97 10.82 -6.11 -20.73
C LEU A 97 10.95 -4.59 -20.87
N TYR A 98 10.91 -4.07 -22.10
CA TYR A 98 10.92 -2.64 -22.38
C TYR A 98 9.72 -1.94 -21.75
N GLU A 99 8.50 -2.44 -21.91
CA GLU A 99 7.30 -1.86 -21.26
C GLU A 99 7.42 -1.93 -19.72
N THR A 100 7.88 -3.05 -19.16
CA THR A 100 8.06 -3.18 -17.69
C THR A 100 9.18 -2.32 -17.11
N LEU A 101 10.16 -1.92 -17.92
CA LEU A 101 11.26 -1.04 -17.52
C LEU A 101 11.02 0.43 -17.90
N SER A 102 10.18 0.69 -18.90
CA SER A 102 9.78 2.02 -19.38
C SER A 102 8.66 2.62 -18.52
N ASP A 103 7.90 1.79 -17.80
CA ASP A 103 7.04 2.24 -16.72
C ASP A 103 7.91 2.74 -15.57
N ASN A 104 8.24 4.03 -15.64
CA ASN A 104 8.69 4.85 -14.52
C ASN A 104 7.57 4.90 -13.47
N ALA A 105 7.36 3.80 -12.75
CA ALA A 105 6.80 3.91 -11.41
C ALA A 105 7.80 4.77 -10.61
N PRO A 106 7.35 5.84 -9.93
CA PRO A 106 8.24 6.61 -9.07
C PRO A 106 8.86 5.64 -8.07
N ILE A 107 10.19 5.53 -8.13
CA ILE A 107 10.96 4.80 -7.15
C ILE A 107 10.78 5.58 -5.86
N GLU A 108 9.92 5.09 -4.96
CA GLU A 108 9.90 5.59 -3.58
C GLU A 108 11.27 5.27 -2.98
N GLN A 109 12.19 6.22 -3.05
CA GLN A 109 13.48 6.17 -2.37
C GLN A 109 13.26 6.48 -0.89
N GLY A 110 12.50 5.63 -0.22
CA GLY A 110 12.56 5.51 1.23
C GLY A 110 13.87 4.80 1.57
N GLN A 111 14.82 5.55 2.12
CA GLN A 111 16.14 5.12 2.62
C GLN A 111 17.29 5.13 1.59
N GLY A 112 18.08 6.20 1.64
CA GLY A 112 19.46 6.15 1.17
C GLY A 112 19.97 7.48 0.64
N ILE A 113 20.60 8.25 1.52
CA ILE A 113 21.48 9.40 1.26
C ILE A 113 21.95 9.45 -0.20
N ILE A 114 21.42 10.39 -0.97
CA ILE A 114 22.00 10.75 -2.27
C ILE A 114 23.39 11.34 -1.96
N LYS A 115 24.46 10.59 -2.23
CA LYS A 115 25.84 11.07 -2.21
C LYS A 115 26.15 11.87 -3.48
N GLU A 116 25.30 12.82 -3.84
CA GLU A 116 25.74 13.91 -4.70
C GLU A 116 26.37 14.96 -3.80
N SER A 117 27.50 15.52 -4.22
CA SER A 117 28.24 16.52 -3.47
C SER A 117 27.29 17.67 -3.15
N ILE A 118 26.93 17.79 -1.87
CA ILE A 118 26.07 18.82 -1.31
C ILE A 118 26.50 20.18 -1.87
N PRO A 119 25.72 20.82 -2.76
CA PRO A 119 26.03 22.17 -3.20
C PRO A 119 26.08 23.06 -1.96
N THR A 120 27.03 23.99 -1.90
CA THR A 120 27.37 24.82 -0.73
C THR A 120 26.24 25.74 -0.20
N GLY A 121 24.98 25.50 -0.59
CA GLY A 121 23.76 26.17 -0.09
C GLY A 121 22.71 25.24 0.54
N PHE A 122 22.93 23.92 0.61
CA PHE A 122 21.91 22.97 1.09
C PHE A 122 21.56 23.13 2.58
N VAL A 123 22.54 23.43 3.45
CA VAL A 123 22.28 23.67 4.88
C VAL A 123 21.46 24.94 5.10
N ALA A 124 21.77 26.02 4.36
CA ALA A 124 21.02 27.26 4.41
C ALA A 124 19.58 27.09 3.86
N LEU A 125 19.42 26.23 2.85
CA LEU A 125 18.10 25.81 2.36
C LEU A 125 17.33 25.04 3.44
N GLU A 126 17.99 24.12 4.14
CA GLU A 126 17.36 23.33 5.20
C GLU A 126 16.80 24.18 6.33
N ASP A 127 17.58 25.15 6.81
CA ASP A 127 17.12 26.07 7.86
C ASP A 127 15.96 26.95 7.38
N LYS A 128 15.98 27.40 6.12
CA LYS A 128 14.86 28.16 5.52
C LYS A 128 13.59 27.33 5.46
N LEU A 129 13.67 26.07 5.01
CA LEU A 129 12.53 25.18 4.89
C LEU A 129 11.96 24.82 6.27
N LYS A 130 12.82 24.56 7.27
CA LYS A 130 12.39 24.34 8.66
C LYS A 130 11.70 25.55 9.28
N LEU A 131 12.19 26.77 8.99
CA LEU A 131 11.55 28.00 9.45
C LEU A 131 10.17 28.17 8.81
N SER A 132 10.07 27.99 7.50
CA SER A 132 8.79 28.06 6.78
C SER A 132 7.81 26.99 7.26
N ALA A 133 8.29 25.75 7.50
CA ALA A 133 7.49 24.66 8.04
C ALA A 133 6.97 24.98 9.44
N SER A 134 7.84 25.47 10.33
CA SER A 134 7.46 25.85 11.70
C SER A 134 6.37 26.92 11.69
N ASN A 135 6.51 27.96 10.87
CA ASN A 135 5.51 29.02 10.78
C ASN A 135 4.17 28.52 10.22
N PHE A 136 4.21 27.67 9.19
CA PHE A 136 3.02 27.04 8.61
C PHE A 136 2.30 26.13 9.63
N LEU A 137 3.04 25.33 10.38
CA LEU A 137 2.48 24.40 11.37
C LEU A 137 1.95 25.15 12.60
N ALA A 138 2.63 26.22 13.05
CA ALA A 138 2.23 27.02 14.19
C ALA A 138 1.04 27.95 13.94
N ALA A 139 0.74 28.29 12.67
CA ALA A 139 -0.42 29.12 12.33
C ALA A 139 -1.73 28.56 12.90
N GLU A 140 -2.59 29.44 13.43
CA GLU A 140 -3.86 29.07 14.05
C GLU A 140 -5.03 29.01 13.05
N LYS A 141 -4.89 29.69 11.89
CA LYS A 141 -5.90 29.71 10.84
C LYS A 141 -5.29 29.34 9.49
N TRP A 142 -6.10 28.78 8.59
CA TRP A 142 -5.67 28.49 7.22
C TRP A 142 -5.42 29.75 6.38
N GLU A 143 -6.03 30.89 6.71
CA GLU A 143 -5.75 32.17 6.02
C GLU A 143 -4.32 32.64 6.26
N ASP A 144 -3.81 32.45 7.49
CA ASP A 144 -2.47 32.89 7.88
C ASP A 144 -1.35 32.08 7.21
N VAL A 145 -1.67 30.94 6.58
CA VAL A 145 -0.68 30.11 5.88
C VAL A 145 -0.44 30.50 4.43
N LEU A 146 -1.27 31.40 3.86
CA LEU A 146 -1.15 31.88 2.48
C LEU A 146 0.28 32.27 2.07
N PRO A 147 1.08 32.94 2.92
CA PRO A 147 2.45 33.32 2.56
C PRO A 147 3.42 32.15 2.46
N TYR A 148 3.07 30.94 2.92
CA TYR A 148 3.97 29.78 2.95
C TYR A 148 3.58 28.70 1.94
N VAL A 149 2.34 28.73 1.44
CA VAL A 149 1.79 27.69 0.56
C VAL A 149 1.97 28.03 -0.92
N ARG A 150 1.96 26.99 -1.75
CA ARG A 150 2.05 27.11 -3.20
C ARG A 150 0.81 27.84 -3.71
N GLN A 151 1.03 28.79 -4.61
CA GLN A 151 -0.06 29.51 -5.26
C GLN A 151 -0.66 28.61 -6.34
N SER A 152 -1.79 27.97 -6.05
CA SER A 152 -2.59 27.24 -7.02
C SER A 152 -3.86 28.03 -7.36
N PRO A 153 -4.48 27.81 -8.53
CA PRO A 153 -5.74 28.47 -8.88
C PRO A 153 -6.79 28.25 -7.78
N GLY A 154 -7.35 29.36 -7.27
CA GLY A 154 -8.37 29.36 -6.22
C GLY A 154 -7.87 28.93 -4.84
N ILE A 155 -6.57 29.06 -4.52
CA ILE A 155 -6.02 28.61 -3.23
C ILE A 155 -6.71 29.26 -2.02
N GLU A 156 -7.05 30.55 -2.10
CA GLU A 156 -7.76 31.29 -1.03
C GLU A 156 -9.14 30.67 -0.76
N GLU A 157 -9.93 30.45 -1.80
CA GLU A 157 -11.25 29.80 -1.71
C GLU A 157 -11.13 28.37 -1.16
N LYS A 158 -10.12 27.61 -1.60
CA LYS A 158 -9.87 26.24 -1.10
C LYS A 158 -9.53 26.23 0.39
N LEU A 159 -8.69 27.16 0.85
CA LEU A 159 -8.32 27.29 2.26
C LEU A 159 -9.52 27.69 3.12
N GLU A 160 -10.33 28.65 2.67
CA GLU A 160 -11.57 29.06 3.35
C GLU A 160 -12.57 27.89 3.43
N LYS A 161 -12.82 27.22 2.30
CA LYS A 161 -13.67 26.03 2.21
C LYS A 161 -13.21 24.94 3.18
N PHE A 162 -11.89 24.73 3.30
CA PHE A 162 -11.34 23.76 4.22
C PHE A 162 -11.40 24.21 5.68
N GLN A 163 -11.19 25.50 5.99
CA GLN A 163 -11.32 26.06 7.34
C GLN A 163 -12.71 25.83 7.91
N ASN A 164 -13.76 26.00 7.09
CA ASN A 164 -15.14 25.74 7.49
C ASN A 164 -15.42 24.26 7.80
N ARG A 165 -14.70 23.35 7.13
CA ARG A 165 -14.85 21.88 7.30
C ARG A 165 -13.99 21.33 8.44
N SER A 166 -12.77 21.83 8.55
CA SER A 166 -11.73 21.37 9.46
C SER A 166 -10.88 22.57 9.87
N PRO A 167 -11.27 23.28 10.95
CA PRO A 167 -10.48 24.38 11.49
C PRO A 167 -9.03 23.97 11.70
N LYS A 168 -8.09 24.87 11.39
CA LYS A 168 -6.67 24.60 11.61
C LYS A 168 -6.41 24.46 13.11
N VAL A 169 -5.57 23.50 13.46
CA VAL A 169 -4.99 23.35 14.79
C VAL A 169 -3.49 23.56 14.65
N SER A 170 -2.90 24.31 15.57
CA SER A 170 -1.46 24.49 15.62
C SER A 170 -0.79 23.16 15.95
N VAL A 171 0.32 22.87 15.28
CA VAL A 171 1.08 21.64 15.47
C VAL A 171 2.48 22.00 15.94
N GLY A 172 2.83 21.58 17.15
CA GLY A 172 4.19 21.68 17.67
C GLY A 172 5.12 20.68 16.99
N VAL A 173 6.33 21.12 16.64
CA VAL A 173 7.36 20.26 16.05
C VAL A 173 8.40 19.93 17.12
N GLN A 174 8.58 18.64 17.41
CA GLN A 174 9.65 18.18 18.31
C GLN A 174 10.98 18.07 17.57
N GLN A 175 10.96 17.45 16.39
CA GLN A 175 12.17 17.20 15.61
C GLN A 175 11.88 17.22 14.11
N PHE A 176 12.80 17.82 13.36
CA PHE A 176 12.86 17.69 11.91
C PHE A 176 13.85 16.59 11.50
N ARG A 177 13.49 15.85 10.47
CA ARG A 177 14.38 14.93 9.77
C ARG A 177 15.20 15.69 8.72
N PRO A 178 16.35 15.14 8.29
CA PRO A 178 17.08 15.67 7.14
C PRO A 178 16.15 15.79 5.93
N ILE A 179 16.37 16.82 5.13
CA ILE A 179 15.63 17.01 3.88
C ILE A 179 15.96 15.88 2.92
N ASP A 180 14.93 15.46 2.21
CA ASP A 180 15.02 14.56 1.08
C ASP A 180 14.55 15.26 -0.21
N VAL A 181 14.93 14.70 -1.35
CA VAL A 181 14.55 15.20 -2.67
C VAL A 181 13.80 14.12 -3.42
N ILE A 182 12.59 14.42 -3.85
CA ILE A 182 11.74 13.49 -4.59
C ILE A 182 11.67 13.95 -6.03
N LYS A 183 11.95 13.03 -6.95
CA LYS A 183 11.74 13.26 -8.37
C LYS A 183 10.30 12.94 -8.74
N VAL A 184 9.62 13.89 -9.37
CA VAL A 184 8.24 13.72 -9.84
C VAL A 184 8.22 13.49 -11.36
N ARG A 185 7.03 13.26 -11.91
CA ARG A 185 6.83 13.14 -13.37
C ARG A 185 7.38 14.39 -14.09
N ASP A 186 7.79 14.23 -15.34
CA ASP A 186 8.40 15.27 -16.19
C ASP A 186 9.79 15.75 -15.75
N GLY A 187 10.40 15.11 -14.76
CA GLY A 187 11.79 15.34 -14.36
C GLY A 187 11.97 16.50 -13.38
N GLU A 188 10.88 17.11 -12.93
CA GLU A 188 10.89 18.05 -11.82
C GLU A 188 11.25 17.33 -10.49
N PHE A 189 11.64 18.12 -9.49
CA PHE A 189 11.89 17.62 -8.15
C PHE A 189 11.17 18.47 -7.11
N LEU A 190 10.88 17.84 -5.97
CA LEU A 190 10.28 18.46 -4.78
C LEU A 190 11.21 18.22 -3.60
N TYR A 191 11.21 19.14 -2.64
CA TYR A 191 11.86 18.90 -1.35
C TYR A 191 10.85 18.28 -0.39
N MET A 192 11.26 17.22 0.30
CA MET A 192 10.48 16.60 1.36
C MET A 192 11.15 16.87 2.70
N LEU A 193 10.39 17.44 3.64
CA LEU A 193 10.81 17.62 5.01
C LEU A 193 9.93 16.78 5.93
N GLY A 194 10.51 15.73 6.51
CA GLY A 194 9.87 14.95 7.56
C GLY A 194 9.94 15.68 8.90
N PHE A 195 8.87 15.65 9.68
CA PHE A 195 8.84 16.15 11.05
C PHE A 195 8.10 15.18 11.97
N GLN A 196 8.49 15.19 13.24
CA GLN A 196 7.81 14.49 14.31
C GLN A 196 7.03 15.51 15.14
N ASP A 197 5.72 15.28 15.27
CA ASP A 197 4.86 16.13 16.07
C ASP A 197 4.89 15.76 17.57
N GLU A 198 4.11 16.46 18.38
CA GLU A 198 4.03 16.24 19.82
C GLU A 198 3.47 14.87 20.21
N ASN A 199 2.76 14.19 19.32
CA ASN A 199 2.22 12.85 19.52
C ASN A 199 3.17 11.75 19.04
N GLU A 200 4.41 12.10 18.72
CA GLU A 200 5.41 11.21 18.12
C GLU A 200 5.04 10.69 16.73
N GLU A 201 4.03 11.28 16.07
CA GLU A 201 3.69 10.91 14.69
C GLU A 201 4.65 11.58 13.72
N ILE A 202 5.12 10.79 12.75
CA ILE A 202 5.99 11.28 11.68
C ILE A 202 5.14 11.66 10.48
N LYS A 203 5.25 12.91 10.06
CA LYS A 203 4.55 13.48 8.90
C LYS A 203 5.54 14.12 7.95
N ASN A 204 5.17 14.21 6.68
CA ASN A 204 6.00 14.81 5.65
C ASN A 204 5.34 16.07 5.10
N LEU A 205 6.12 17.13 4.92
CA LEU A 205 5.76 18.31 4.15
C LEU A 205 6.52 18.28 2.82
N TYR A 206 5.82 18.64 1.75
CA TYR A 206 6.38 18.72 0.40
C TYR A 206 6.47 20.19 -0.01
N PHE A 207 7.60 20.56 -0.61
CA PHE A 207 7.89 21.92 -1.08
C PHE A 207 8.20 21.92 -2.56
N THR A 208 7.80 23.01 -3.24
CA THR A 208 8.20 23.29 -4.63
C THR A 208 9.71 23.48 -4.74
N SER A 209 10.29 23.08 -5.88
CA SER A 209 11.70 23.31 -6.20
C SER A 209 12.04 24.77 -6.49
N GLU A 210 11.07 25.55 -6.96
CA GLU A 210 11.23 26.97 -7.28
C GLU A 210 11.36 27.84 -6.01
N ASP A 211 12.20 28.88 -6.06
CA ASP A 211 12.34 29.90 -5.00
C ASP A 211 11.32 31.03 -5.24
N PRO A 212 10.47 31.42 -4.27
CA PRO A 212 10.37 30.89 -2.90
C PRO A 212 9.83 29.47 -2.84
N HIS A 213 10.52 28.58 -2.11
CA HIS A 213 10.06 27.21 -1.89
C HIS A 213 8.76 27.21 -1.07
N ARG A 214 7.67 26.83 -1.71
CA ARG A 214 6.32 26.87 -1.13
C ARG A 214 5.83 25.48 -0.75
N ILE A 215 5.10 25.40 0.36
CA ILE A 215 4.49 24.15 0.85
C ILE A 215 3.30 23.78 -0.05
N ILE A 216 3.24 22.53 -0.49
CA ILE A 216 2.09 21.97 -1.21
C ILE A 216 1.04 21.57 -0.17
N TRP A 217 0.25 22.53 0.30
CA TRP A 217 -0.72 22.33 1.38
C TRP A 217 -1.73 21.22 1.09
N GLU A 218 -2.15 21.06 -0.17
CA GLU A 218 -3.13 20.05 -0.57
C GLU A 218 -2.64 18.62 -0.24
N THR A 219 -1.32 18.38 -0.25
CA THR A 219 -0.71 17.10 0.14
C THR A 219 -0.85 16.84 1.64
N PHE A 220 -0.61 17.88 2.43
CA PHE A 220 -0.54 17.79 3.88
C PHE A 220 -1.90 17.45 4.47
N VAL A 221 -2.97 18.04 3.93
CA VAL A 221 -4.33 17.83 4.41
C VAL A 221 -5.13 16.79 3.63
N ALA A 222 -4.54 16.20 2.58
CA ALA A 222 -5.23 15.38 1.58
C ALA A 222 -6.49 16.08 1.03
N PHE A 223 -6.32 17.32 0.56
CA PHE A 223 -7.44 18.18 0.18
C PHE A 223 -8.30 17.54 -0.93
N CYS A 224 -9.61 17.50 -0.69
CA CYS A 224 -10.66 17.08 -1.63
C CYS A 224 -11.63 18.24 -1.83
N ASP A 225 -12.08 18.45 -3.07
CA ASP A 225 -13.02 19.52 -3.39
C ASP A 225 -14.33 19.35 -2.61
N GLU A 226 -14.80 18.12 -2.45
CA GLU A 226 -15.97 17.78 -1.64
C GLU A 226 -15.62 16.82 -0.49
N PRO A 227 -16.43 16.76 0.59
CA PRO A 227 -16.16 15.86 1.71
C PRO A 227 -16.15 14.40 1.21
N PHE A 228 -15.21 13.61 1.71
CA PHE A 228 -15.04 12.23 1.26
C PHE A 228 -16.31 11.39 1.47
N GLU A 229 -17.01 11.61 2.59
CA GLU A 229 -18.27 10.94 2.93
C GLU A 229 -19.42 11.30 2.00
N ALA A 230 -19.31 12.43 1.28
CA ALA A 230 -20.34 12.88 0.37
C ALA A 230 -20.41 12.01 -0.90
N LEU A 231 -19.33 11.30 -1.25
CA LEU A 231 -19.28 10.39 -2.40
C LEU A 231 -20.41 9.34 -2.40
N THR A 232 -20.84 8.88 -1.23
CA THR A 232 -21.89 7.86 -1.07
C THR A 232 -23.18 8.42 -0.47
N SER A 233 -23.28 9.74 -0.27
CA SER A 233 -24.43 10.34 0.41
C SER A 233 -25.66 10.36 -0.50
N SER A 234 -26.79 9.86 0.01
CA SER A 234 -28.10 9.95 -0.64
C SER A 234 -28.80 11.28 -0.40
N GLU A 235 -28.31 12.10 0.52
CA GLU A 235 -28.94 13.38 0.89
C GLU A 235 -28.25 14.58 0.22
N ALA A 236 -26.96 14.44 -0.11
CA ALA A 236 -26.21 15.48 -0.79
C ALA A 236 -26.49 15.42 -2.28
N GLN A 237 -27.20 16.43 -2.80
CA GLN A 237 -27.31 16.67 -4.23
C GLN A 237 -25.97 17.20 -4.75
N LEU A 238 -24.94 16.34 -4.77
CA LEU A 238 -23.66 16.64 -5.41
C LEU A 238 -23.89 16.64 -6.91
N ALA A 239 -23.94 17.82 -7.50
CA ALA A 239 -24.25 17.98 -8.92
C ALA A 239 -23.05 17.77 -9.86
N SER A 240 -21.83 17.56 -9.35
CA SER A 240 -20.64 17.52 -10.21
C SER A 240 -19.60 16.49 -9.78
N GLU A 241 -18.84 16.03 -10.77
CA GLU A 241 -17.50 15.47 -10.60
C GLU A 241 -16.62 16.41 -9.78
N ALA A 242 -15.72 15.85 -8.97
CA ALA A 242 -14.86 16.59 -8.05
C ALA A 242 -13.49 15.90 -7.90
N ILE A 243 -12.47 16.67 -7.52
CA ILE A 243 -11.11 16.15 -7.33
C ILE A 243 -10.96 15.63 -5.90
N TYR A 244 -10.44 14.40 -5.77
CA TYR A 244 -10.19 13.75 -4.50
C TYR A 244 -8.74 13.26 -4.40
N ARG A 245 -8.11 13.54 -3.25
CA ARG A 245 -6.83 12.96 -2.82
C ARG A 245 -7.10 11.79 -1.90
N VAL A 246 -7.05 10.59 -2.44
CA VAL A 246 -7.43 9.36 -1.74
C VAL A 246 -6.35 8.32 -1.81
N ARG A 247 -6.37 7.37 -0.88
CA ARG A 247 -5.58 6.14 -0.94
C ARG A 247 -6.42 5.06 -1.60
N VAL A 248 -5.88 4.45 -2.65
CA VAL A 248 -6.61 3.55 -3.54
C VAL A 248 -5.99 2.18 -3.53
N LYS A 249 -6.82 1.15 -3.43
CA LYS A 249 -6.41 -0.25 -3.52
C LYS A 249 -7.32 -0.99 -4.50
N ALA A 250 -6.78 -1.97 -5.21
CA ALA A 250 -7.61 -2.88 -5.99
C ALA A 250 -8.53 -3.71 -5.07
N ASP A 251 -9.81 -3.77 -5.42
CA ASP A 251 -10.82 -4.55 -4.69
C ASP A 251 -11.45 -5.59 -5.62
N GLY A 252 -12.12 -6.58 -5.04
CA GLY A 252 -12.87 -7.63 -5.74
C GLY A 252 -14.37 -7.59 -5.48
N TYR A 253 -14.86 -6.61 -4.72
CA TYR A 253 -16.28 -6.46 -4.43
C TYR A 253 -17.00 -5.68 -5.53
N TYR A 254 -18.10 -6.23 -6.02
CA TYR A 254 -18.94 -5.63 -7.06
C TYR A 254 -20.38 -5.53 -6.57
N ILE A 255 -20.93 -4.31 -6.62
CA ILE A 255 -22.35 -4.00 -6.38
C ILE A 255 -23.13 -4.25 -7.67
N ASP A 256 -24.38 -4.72 -7.57
CA ASP A 256 -25.23 -5.25 -8.64
C ASP A 256 -25.07 -4.66 -10.06
N ASN A 257 -25.01 -3.33 -10.23
CA ASN A 257 -24.84 -2.68 -11.55
C ASN A 257 -23.43 -2.80 -12.16
N TYR A 258 -22.46 -3.27 -11.38
CA TYR A 258 -21.05 -3.40 -11.72
C TYR A 258 -20.67 -4.88 -11.78
N ASN A 259 -19.76 -5.22 -12.68
CA ASN A 259 -19.33 -6.60 -12.87
C ASN A 259 -17.84 -6.67 -13.18
N GLU A 260 -17.23 -7.80 -12.86
CA GLU A 260 -15.77 -7.99 -13.01
C GLU A 260 -15.29 -7.90 -14.47
N LYS A 261 -16.15 -8.25 -15.43
CA LYS A 261 -15.79 -8.24 -16.84
C LYS A 261 -15.57 -6.83 -17.35
N ASP A 262 -16.51 -5.93 -17.07
CA ASP A 262 -16.53 -4.59 -17.65
C ASP A 262 -15.89 -3.54 -16.72
N TRP A 263 -15.86 -3.81 -15.42
CA TRP A 263 -15.43 -2.85 -14.40
C TRP A 263 -14.27 -3.38 -13.56
N GLN A 264 -13.45 -2.46 -13.08
CA GLN A 264 -12.47 -2.69 -12.03
C GLN A 264 -12.95 -2.03 -10.73
N ALA A 265 -13.13 -2.85 -9.69
CA ALA A 265 -13.49 -2.39 -8.36
C ALA A 265 -12.26 -1.87 -7.61
N LEU A 266 -12.47 -0.80 -6.85
CA LEU A 266 -11.42 -0.08 -6.13
C LEU A 266 -11.93 0.31 -4.74
N ASP A 267 -11.10 0.10 -3.73
CA ASP A 267 -11.36 0.55 -2.36
C ASP A 267 -10.66 1.90 -2.14
N LEU A 268 -11.46 2.93 -1.80
CA LEU A 268 -10.99 4.27 -1.51
C LEU A 268 -10.98 4.52 0.00
N THR A 269 -9.88 5.09 0.47
CA THR A 269 -9.69 5.48 1.88
C THR A 269 -9.15 6.90 1.98
N HIS A 270 -9.46 7.58 3.07
CA HIS A 270 -9.02 8.96 3.33
C HIS A 270 -8.46 9.10 4.75
N PRO A 271 -7.34 9.81 4.99
CA PRO A 271 -6.70 9.88 6.32
C PRO A 271 -7.59 10.38 7.45
N LYS A 272 -8.54 11.27 7.12
CA LYS A 272 -9.47 11.86 8.09
C LYS A 272 -10.80 11.12 8.20
N SER A 273 -10.98 10.02 7.46
CA SER A 273 -12.22 9.24 7.47
C SER A 273 -11.94 7.80 7.88
N GLN A 274 -12.86 7.22 8.64
CA GLN A 274 -12.85 5.78 8.95
C GLN A 274 -13.66 4.98 7.93
N LYS A 275 -14.28 5.64 6.94
CA LYS A 275 -15.07 4.98 5.91
C LYS A 275 -14.16 4.48 4.80
N ASN A 276 -14.50 3.30 4.33
CA ASN A 276 -14.00 2.74 3.08
C ASN A 276 -15.12 2.85 2.04
N ILE A 277 -14.79 3.30 0.84
CA ILE A 277 -15.76 3.54 -0.22
C ILE A 277 -15.36 2.71 -1.44
N SER A 278 -16.23 1.77 -1.83
CA SER A 278 -16.08 1.06 -3.09
C SER A 278 -16.41 1.99 -4.25
N ALA A 279 -15.47 2.14 -5.16
CA ALA A 279 -15.60 2.92 -6.39
C ALA A 279 -15.22 2.06 -7.59
N TYR A 280 -15.66 2.47 -8.77
CA TYR A 280 -15.50 1.68 -9.99
C TYR A 280 -14.92 2.50 -11.13
N VAL A 281 -14.11 1.83 -11.95
CA VAL A 281 -13.62 2.37 -13.22
C VAL A 281 -13.84 1.36 -14.32
N LEU A 282 -14.24 1.81 -15.51
CA LEU A 282 -14.37 0.94 -16.67
C LEU A 282 -13.01 0.30 -16.99
N ARG A 283 -12.97 -1.03 -17.08
CA ARG A 283 -11.72 -1.80 -17.21
C ARG A 283 -10.93 -1.44 -18.47
N ASP A 284 -11.65 -1.20 -19.56
CA ASP A 284 -11.08 -0.92 -20.89
C ASP A 284 -11.07 0.56 -21.27
N SER A 285 -11.44 1.46 -20.36
CA SER A 285 -11.24 2.89 -20.55
C SER A 285 -9.76 3.25 -20.46
N GLU A 286 -9.38 4.42 -20.97
CA GLU A 286 -8.01 4.94 -20.86
C GLU A 286 -7.56 5.03 -19.39
N GLN A 287 -8.48 5.41 -18.50
CA GLN A 287 -8.26 5.49 -17.06
C GLN A 287 -8.06 4.11 -16.43
N GLY A 288 -8.90 3.13 -16.78
CA GLY A 288 -8.75 1.76 -16.33
C GLY A 288 -7.40 1.16 -16.72
N LYS A 289 -6.96 1.43 -17.96
CA LYS A 289 -5.62 1.03 -18.44
C LYS A 289 -4.49 1.70 -17.66
N LYS A 290 -4.60 3.00 -17.35
CA LYS A 290 -3.60 3.74 -16.55
C LYS A 290 -3.54 3.27 -15.10
N LEU A 291 -4.68 2.97 -14.48
CA LEU A 291 -4.76 2.53 -13.08
C LEU A 291 -4.28 1.09 -12.87
N ARG A 292 -4.46 0.23 -13.88
CA ARG A 292 -4.11 -1.20 -13.79
C ARG A 292 -2.65 -1.45 -13.38
N PRO A 293 -1.60 -0.93 -14.06
CA PRO A 293 -0.22 -1.20 -13.65
C PRO A 293 0.12 -0.61 -12.28
N ILE A 294 -0.56 0.46 -11.85
CA ILE A 294 -0.32 1.13 -10.56
C ILE A 294 -0.82 0.28 -9.38
N LEU A 295 -1.90 -0.47 -9.58
CA LEU A 295 -2.62 -1.18 -8.52
C LEU A 295 -2.49 -2.71 -8.60
N TYR A 296 -2.13 -3.27 -9.75
CA TYR A 296 -2.06 -4.71 -9.95
C TYR A 296 -1.04 -5.38 -9.03
N GLY A 297 -1.48 -6.41 -8.30
CA GLY A 297 -0.63 -7.20 -7.39
C GLY A 297 -0.20 -6.49 -6.11
N ARG A 298 -0.59 -5.23 -5.89
CA ARG A 298 -0.28 -4.47 -4.67
C ARG A 298 -1.29 -4.78 -3.58
N LYS A 299 -0.77 -5.09 -2.38
CA LYS A 299 -1.58 -5.30 -1.18
C LYS A 299 -1.89 -3.99 -0.45
N ASP A 300 -1.00 -3.02 -0.58
CA ASP A 300 -1.09 -1.72 0.07
C ASP A 300 -1.84 -0.70 -0.80
N SER A 301 -2.40 0.32 -0.15
CA SER A 301 -3.07 1.41 -0.85
C SER A 301 -2.07 2.44 -1.36
N VAL A 302 -2.32 2.94 -2.56
CA VAL A 302 -1.49 3.94 -3.25
C VAL A 302 -2.17 5.32 -3.15
N PRO A 303 -1.46 6.38 -2.74
CA PRO A 303 -2.03 7.73 -2.79
C PRO A 303 -2.22 8.15 -4.25
N LEU A 304 -3.44 8.50 -4.65
CA LEU A 304 -3.77 8.97 -6.00
C LEU A 304 -4.61 10.25 -5.94
N ILE A 305 -4.59 11.00 -7.03
CA ILE A 305 -5.48 12.14 -7.25
C ILE A 305 -6.43 11.79 -8.38
N LEU A 306 -7.73 11.74 -8.06
CA LEU A 306 -8.76 11.22 -8.94
C LEU A 306 -9.86 12.27 -9.15
N LEU A 307 -10.35 12.35 -10.38
CA LEU A 307 -11.63 12.99 -10.68
C LEU A 307 -12.73 11.94 -10.49
N ILE A 308 -13.61 12.13 -9.51
CA ILE A 308 -14.62 11.14 -9.13
C ILE A 308 -16.01 11.75 -9.28
N LYS A 309 -16.89 10.99 -9.92
CA LYS A 309 -18.33 11.22 -9.94
C LYS A 309 -18.95 10.51 -8.73
N PRO A 310 -19.69 11.21 -7.87
CA PRO A 310 -20.33 10.60 -6.70
C PRO A 310 -21.48 9.67 -7.11
N LYS A 311 -21.93 8.86 -6.13
CA LYS A 311 -23.12 8.01 -6.26
C LYS A 311 -24.34 8.83 -6.69
N LEU A 312 -25.17 8.26 -7.57
CA LEU A 312 -26.43 8.89 -7.97
C LEU A 312 -27.46 8.76 -6.83
N VAL A 313 -28.03 9.89 -6.40
CA VAL A 313 -28.99 9.97 -5.28
C VAL A 313 -30.20 9.05 -5.46
N ASN A 314 -30.69 8.91 -6.71
CA ASN A 314 -31.91 8.16 -7.03
C ASN A 314 -31.63 6.72 -7.52
N ASP A 315 -30.39 6.25 -7.43
CA ASP A 315 -30.01 4.92 -7.86
C ASP A 315 -29.27 4.19 -6.72
N PRO A 316 -29.96 3.29 -5.99
CA PRO A 316 -29.38 2.58 -4.85
C PRO A 316 -28.24 1.65 -5.28
N ASP A 317 -28.21 1.23 -6.53
CA ASP A 317 -27.25 0.27 -7.08
C ASP A 317 -26.07 0.98 -7.77
N SER A 318 -26.13 2.30 -7.86
CA SER A 318 -25.00 3.12 -8.29
C SER A 318 -23.93 3.25 -7.18
N ALA A 319 -22.70 3.50 -7.63
CA ALA A 319 -21.56 3.76 -6.77
C ALA A 319 -20.70 4.89 -7.37
N PRO A 320 -19.73 5.42 -6.60
CA PRO A 320 -18.79 6.38 -7.13
C PRO A 320 -18.01 5.83 -8.33
N GLU A 321 -17.89 6.65 -9.38
CA GLU A 321 -17.21 6.29 -10.62
C GLU A 321 -15.97 7.17 -10.81
N ILE A 322 -14.84 6.54 -11.15
CA ILE A 322 -13.61 7.26 -11.45
C ILE A 322 -13.64 7.69 -12.91
N LEU A 323 -13.59 9.00 -13.13
CA LEU A 323 -13.63 9.61 -14.44
C LEU A 323 -12.23 9.89 -14.98
N ASP A 324 -11.28 10.26 -14.11
CA ASP A 324 -9.89 10.48 -14.51
C ASP A 324 -8.86 10.22 -13.41
N LEU A 325 -7.65 9.87 -13.83
CA LEU A 325 -6.45 9.81 -12.99
C LEU A 325 -5.62 11.07 -13.25
N LEU A 326 -5.60 11.98 -12.30
CA LEU A 326 -4.93 13.27 -12.42
C LEU A 326 -3.49 13.26 -11.89
N GLY A 327 -3.17 12.37 -10.95
CA GLY A 327 -1.82 12.26 -10.37
C GLY A 327 -1.58 10.98 -9.56
N ILE A 328 -0.32 10.55 -9.52
CA ILE A 328 0.18 9.41 -8.74
C ILE A 328 0.98 9.97 -7.56
N GLY A 329 0.44 9.85 -6.36
CA GLY A 329 0.91 10.59 -5.19
C GLY A 329 0.17 11.91 -5.04
N TRP A 330 -0.10 12.31 -3.79
CA TRP A 330 -0.86 13.54 -3.51
C TRP A 330 -0.10 14.83 -3.81
N HIS A 331 1.21 14.72 -4.10
CA HIS A 331 2.14 15.81 -4.37
C HIS A 331 2.24 16.18 -5.84
N GLU A 332 1.68 15.34 -6.72
CA GLU A 332 1.47 15.70 -8.11
C GLU A 332 0.24 16.65 -8.21
N LEU A 333 0.12 17.42 -9.30
CA LEU A 333 -0.77 18.59 -9.52
C LEU A 333 -0.31 19.90 -8.89
#